data_AF-A0A1S2YQB6-F1
#
_entry.id   AF-A0A1S2YQB6-F1
#
_cell.length_a   1.000
_cell.length_b   1.000
_cell.length_c   1.000
_cell.angle_alpha   90.00
_cell.angle_beta   90.00
_cell.angle_gamma   90.00
#
_symmetry.space_group_name_H-M   'P 1'
#
loop_
_entity.id
_entity.type
_entity.pdbx_description
1 polymer ?
#
loop_
_entity_poly.entity_id
_entity_poly.type
_entity_poly.pdbx_seq_one_letter_code
_entity_poly.pdbx_strand_id
1 'polypeptide(L)'
;MTLRSSINHRSKEDIAGFARLTLEIVNANASITLDRIQKGYYVQTKDKEQKEAMKDCLASYNMIVNVHLKEALNAMNKGDYKIVKQRAYAAGIQAETCDNKFKNSTMKPLKDTNRYVQNLCAIAMSIINKLLLPNQPTSTY
;
A
#
# COMPACT_ATOMS: atom_id res chain seq x y z
N MET A 1 23.23 2.79 -6.81
CA MET A 1 22.95 3.16 -5.40
C MET A 1 21.56 2.61 -5.05
N THR A 2 21.45 1.70 -4.08
CA THR A 2 20.20 1.03 -3.70
C THR A 2 19.69 1.57 -2.36
N LEU A 3 18.36 1.74 -2.22
CA LEU A 3 17.68 2.24 -1.00
C LEU A 3 18.11 1.53 0.30
N ARG A 4 18.60 0.29 0.20
CA ARG A 4 19.03 -0.52 1.35
C ARG A 4 20.31 0.00 2.02
N SER A 5 21.25 0.61 1.29
CA SER A 5 22.51 1.10 1.88
C SER A 5 22.37 2.49 2.51
N SER A 6 21.42 3.30 2.04
CA SER A 6 21.23 4.65 2.56
C SER A 6 20.53 4.67 3.90
N ILE A 7 19.65 3.71 4.20
CA ILE A 7 18.80 3.72 5.42
C ILE A 7 19.57 3.40 6.71
N ASN A 8 20.65 2.63 6.68
CA ASN A 8 21.37 2.22 7.90
C ASN A 8 22.22 3.35 8.54
N HIS A 9 22.42 4.47 7.83
CA HIS A 9 23.15 5.65 8.33
C HIS A 9 22.24 6.89 8.50
N ARG A 10 20.92 6.69 8.46
CA ARG A 10 19.92 7.78 8.49
C ARG A 10 19.34 7.91 9.90
N SER A 11 18.93 9.13 10.26
CA SER A 11 18.24 9.38 11.52
C SER A 11 16.88 8.66 11.55
N LYS A 12 16.31 8.50 12.74
CA LYS A 12 14.97 7.91 12.88
C LYS A 12 13.92 8.73 12.13
N GLU A 13 14.10 10.04 12.12
CA GLU A 13 13.27 11.03 11.42
C GLU A 13 13.33 10.83 9.91
N ASP A 14 14.52 10.63 9.34
CA ASP A 14 14.70 10.36 7.91
C ASP A 14 14.00 9.05 7.51
N ILE A 15 14.15 7.99 8.32
CA ILE A 15 13.51 6.68 8.08
C ILE A 15 11.99 6.82 8.13
N ALA A 16 11.46 7.55 9.11
CA ALA A 16 10.03 7.86 9.19
C ALA A 16 9.56 8.69 7.98
N GLY A 17 10.36 9.64 7.51
CA GLY A 17 10.12 10.41 6.30
C GLY A 17 9.99 9.52 5.05
N PHE A 18 10.90 8.56 4.86
CA PHE A 18 10.80 7.61 3.75
C PHE A 18 9.57 6.70 3.84
N ALA A 19 9.20 6.26 5.05
CA ALA A 19 7.97 5.47 5.25
C ALA A 19 6.73 6.29 4.88
N ARG A 20 6.65 7.55 5.33
CA ARG A 20 5.55 8.47 4.99
C ARG A 20 5.43 8.68 3.49
N LEU A 21 6.53 9.06 2.84
CA LEU A 21 6.56 9.30 1.40
C LEU A 21 6.09 8.06 0.62
N THR A 22 6.54 6.87 1.02
CA THR A 22 6.10 5.62 0.40
C THR A 22 4.59 5.44 0.53
N LEU A 23 4.01 5.65 1.72
CA LEU A 23 2.57 5.55 1.96
C LEU A 23 1.76 6.59 1.18
N GLU A 24 2.27 7.82 1.04
CA GLU A 24 1.65 8.88 0.25
C GLU A 24 1.62 8.53 -1.24
N ILE A 25 2.70 7.93 -1.77
CA ILE A 25 2.74 7.42 -3.14
C ILE A 25 1.71 6.30 -3.33
N VAL A 26 1.61 5.35 -2.39
CA VAL A 26 0.56 4.32 -2.45
C VAL A 26 -0.82 4.94 -2.45
N ASN A 27 -1.06 5.93 -1.58
CA ASN A 27 -2.36 6.57 -1.45
C ASN A 27 -2.77 7.32 -2.71
N ALA A 28 -1.85 8.05 -3.33
CA ALA A 28 -2.09 8.73 -4.59
C ALA A 28 -2.43 7.72 -5.71
N ASN A 29 -1.63 6.66 -5.85
CA ASN A 29 -1.85 5.64 -6.87
C ASN A 29 -3.17 4.88 -6.65
N ALA A 30 -3.46 4.47 -5.41
CA ALA A 30 -4.69 3.77 -5.07
C ALA A 30 -5.94 4.66 -5.27
N SER A 31 -5.84 5.96 -4.98
CA SER A 31 -6.93 6.92 -5.22
C SER A 31 -7.23 7.09 -6.70
N ILE A 32 -6.18 7.21 -7.53
CA ILE A 32 -6.33 7.25 -9.00
C ILE A 32 -6.99 5.96 -9.50
N THR A 33 -6.59 4.81 -8.97
CA THR A 33 -7.17 3.52 -9.37
C THR A 33 -8.62 3.39 -8.94
N LEU A 34 -8.97 3.81 -7.72
CA LEU A 34 -10.34 3.85 -7.25
C LEU A 34 -11.22 4.67 -8.20
N ASP A 35 -10.76 5.85 -8.61
CA ASP A 35 -11.46 6.71 -9.56
C ASP A 35 -11.62 6.05 -10.94
N ARG A 36 -10.56 5.40 -11.45
CA ARG A 36 -10.58 4.66 -12.72
C ARG A 36 -11.56 3.49 -12.70
N ILE A 37 -11.63 2.75 -11.59
CA ILE A 37 -12.59 1.65 -11.41
C ILE A 37 -14.01 2.22 -11.44
N GLN A 38 -14.28 3.28 -10.67
CA GLN A 38 -15.60 3.85 -10.52
C GLN A 38 -16.14 4.50 -11.81
N LYS A 39 -15.30 5.26 -12.53
CA LYS A 39 -15.72 6.03 -13.71
C LYS A 39 -15.52 5.30 -15.04
N GLY A 40 -14.49 4.47 -15.13
CA GLY A 40 -14.09 3.82 -16.38
C GLY A 40 -14.56 2.38 -16.41
N TYR A 41 -13.84 1.52 -15.69
CA TYR A 41 -13.98 0.08 -15.85
C TYR A 41 -15.37 -0.43 -15.47
N TYR A 42 -15.87 -0.09 -14.28
CA TYR A 42 -17.14 -0.63 -13.81
C TYR A 42 -18.34 -0.27 -14.70
N VAL A 43 -18.36 0.95 -15.24
CA VAL A 43 -19.45 1.46 -16.10
C VAL A 43 -19.40 0.82 -17.50
N GLN A 44 -18.20 0.59 -18.03
CA GLN A 44 -18.01 0.11 -19.41
C GLN A 44 -18.00 -1.42 -19.53
N THR A 45 -17.77 -2.15 -18.43
CA THR A 45 -17.74 -3.62 -18.45
C THR A 45 -19.12 -4.22 -18.74
N LYS A 46 -19.24 -4.89 -19.89
CA LYS A 46 -20.44 -5.61 -20.32
C LYS A 46 -20.49 -7.06 -19.83
N ASP A 47 -19.34 -7.69 -19.65
CA ASP A 47 -19.24 -9.06 -19.16
C ASP A 47 -19.61 -9.14 -17.67
N LYS A 48 -20.49 -10.08 -17.32
CA LYS A 48 -21.07 -10.15 -15.97
C LYS A 48 -20.01 -10.53 -14.92
N GLU A 49 -19.17 -11.51 -15.22
CA GLU A 49 -18.13 -11.98 -14.29
C GLU A 49 -17.09 -10.89 -14.05
N GLN A 50 -16.64 -10.22 -15.12
CA GLN A 50 -15.74 -9.08 -15.00
C GLN A 50 -16.38 -7.92 -14.23
N LYS A 51 -17.69 -7.68 -14.38
CA LYS A 51 -18.38 -6.62 -13.66
C LYS A 51 -18.48 -6.90 -12.16
N GLU A 52 -18.73 -8.15 -11.78
CA GLU A 52 -18.69 -8.58 -10.38
C GLU A 52 -17.27 -8.48 -9.79
N ALA A 53 -16.26 -8.96 -10.52
CA ALA A 53 -14.87 -8.80 -10.10
C ALA A 53 -14.47 -7.32 -9.92
N MET A 54 -14.94 -6.44 -10.82
CA MET A 54 -14.69 -5.00 -10.74
C MET A 54 -15.42 -4.34 -9.55
N LYS A 55 -16.63 -4.80 -9.22
CA LYS A 55 -17.37 -4.35 -8.03
C LYS A 55 -16.62 -4.72 -6.74
N ASP A 56 -16.10 -5.93 -6.66
CA ASP A 56 -15.30 -6.37 -5.52
C ASP A 56 -14.01 -5.55 -5.40
N CYS A 57 -13.34 -5.28 -6.52
CA CYS A 57 -12.18 -4.39 -6.54
C CYS A 57 -12.52 -2.95 -6.12
N LEU A 58 -13.68 -2.43 -6.49
CA LEU A 58 -14.14 -1.11 -6.01
C LEU A 58 -14.23 -1.09 -4.49
N ALA A 59 -14.80 -2.13 -3.87
CA ALA A 59 -14.87 -2.26 -2.43
C ALA A 59 -13.47 -2.35 -1.79
N SER A 60 -12.58 -3.15 -2.35
CA SER A 60 -11.20 -3.27 -1.87
C SER A 60 -10.42 -1.95 -1.96
N TYR A 61 -10.48 -1.24 -3.09
CA TYR A 61 -9.80 0.05 -3.23
C TYR A 61 -10.40 1.15 -2.35
N ASN A 62 -11.72 1.09 -2.08
CA ASN A 62 -12.34 1.97 -1.10
C ASN A 62 -11.78 1.71 0.31
N MET A 63 -11.59 0.45 0.71
CA MET A 63 -10.93 0.09 1.97
C MET A 63 -9.47 0.52 2.02
N ILE A 64 -8.72 0.34 0.93
CA ILE A 64 -7.32 0.78 0.83
C ILE A 64 -7.20 2.27 1.12
N VAL A 65 -7.94 3.11 0.38
CA VAL A 65 -7.81 4.56 0.42
C VAL A 65 -8.43 5.14 1.69
N ASN A 66 -9.71 4.84 1.93
CA ASN A 66 -10.50 5.57 2.93
C ASN A 66 -10.37 5.03 4.35
N VAL A 67 -9.83 3.82 4.51
CA VAL A 67 -9.60 3.18 5.82
C VAL A 67 -8.11 2.99 6.05
N HIS A 68 -7.47 2.09 5.31
CA HIS A 68 -6.12 1.63 5.67
C HIS A 68 -5.05 2.70 5.50
N LEU A 69 -4.97 3.37 4.34
CA LEU A 69 -3.95 4.39 4.10
C LEU A 69 -4.23 5.66 4.90
N LYS A 70 -5.50 6.06 5.03
CA LYS A 70 -5.91 7.17 5.91
C LYS A 70 -5.47 6.93 7.36
N GLU A 71 -5.74 5.75 7.91
CA GLU A 71 -5.34 5.41 9.27
C GLU A 71 -3.82 5.26 9.42
N ALA A 72 -3.13 4.69 8.42
CA ALA A 72 -1.67 4.58 8.42
C ALA A 72 -1.01 5.98 8.48
N LEU A 73 -1.47 6.92 7.65
CA LEU A 73 -0.94 8.29 7.63
C LEU A 73 -1.25 9.06 8.93
N ASN A 74 -2.44 8.85 9.51
CA ASN A 74 -2.77 9.40 10.83
C ASN A 74 -1.89 8.82 11.94
N ALA A 75 -1.59 7.52 11.90
CA ALA A 75 -0.68 6.87 12.84
C ALA A 75 0.76 7.34 12.66
N MET A 76 1.20 7.62 11.41
CA MET A 76 2.49 8.24 11.14
C MET A 76 2.63 9.61 11.81
N ASN A 77 1.57 10.43 11.83
CA ASN A 77 1.59 11.72 12.54
C ASN A 77 1.75 11.57 14.06
N LYS A 78 1.30 10.44 14.62
CA LYS A 78 1.36 10.13 16.05
C LYS A 78 2.62 9.33 16.44
N GLY A 79 3.44 8.94 15.48
CA GLY A 79 4.58 8.04 15.71
C GLY A 79 4.18 6.60 16.09
N ASP A 80 2.93 6.18 15.85
CA ASP A 80 2.45 4.83 16.17
C ASP A 80 2.79 3.84 15.04
N TYR A 81 4.07 3.51 14.95
CA TYR A 81 4.61 2.67 13.89
C TYR A 81 4.05 1.23 13.87
N LYS A 82 3.48 0.74 14.98
CA LYS A 82 2.82 -0.57 15.00
C LYS A 82 1.52 -0.53 14.19
N ILE A 83 0.70 0.50 14.39
CA ILE A 83 -0.53 0.70 13.61
C ILE A 83 -0.21 0.99 12.15
N VAL A 84 0.82 1.79 11.86
CA VAL A 84 1.23 2.06 10.47
C VAL A 84 1.54 0.75 9.74
N LYS A 85 2.35 -0.13 10.35
CA LYS A 85 2.69 -1.43 9.77
C LYS A 85 1.44 -2.30 9.53
N GLN A 86 0.56 -2.39 10.52
CA GLN A 86 -0.67 -3.19 10.42
C GLN A 86 -1.58 -2.69 9.28
N ARG A 87 -1.72 -1.37 9.14
CA ARG A 87 -2.56 -0.79 8.10
C ARG A 87 -1.94 -0.87 6.71
N ALA A 88 -0.62 -0.72 6.59
CA ALA A 88 0.09 -1.00 5.34
C ALA A 88 -0.07 -2.47 4.89
N TYR A 89 0.04 -3.42 5.83
CA TYR A 89 -0.24 -4.84 5.56
C TYR A 89 -1.66 -5.05 5.05
N ALA A 90 -2.66 -4.51 5.75
CA ALA A 90 -4.07 -4.65 5.37
C ALA A 90 -4.35 -4.05 3.97
N ALA A 91 -3.75 -2.91 3.63
CA ALA A 91 -3.84 -2.33 2.29
C ALA A 91 -3.26 -3.26 1.20
N GLY A 92 -2.11 -3.89 1.47
CA GLY A 92 -1.53 -4.89 0.57
C GLY A 92 -2.46 -6.09 0.35
N ILE A 93 -3.06 -6.62 1.42
CA ILE A 93 -4.02 -7.74 1.35
C ILE A 93 -5.29 -7.37 0.57
N GLN A 94 -5.78 -6.14 0.69
CA GLN A 94 -6.92 -5.68 -0.12
C GLN A 94 -6.59 -5.63 -1.62
N ALA A 95 -5.37 -5.21 -1.98
CA ALA A 95 -4.93 -5.20 -3.37
C ALA A 95 -4.76 -6.62 -3.93
N GLU A 96 -4.25 -7.56 -3.13
CA GLU A 96 -4.21 -8.98 -3.47
C GLU A 96 -5.62 -9.57 -3.62
N THR A 97 -6.54 -9.21 -2.72
CA THR A 97 -7.94 -9.65 -2.77
C THR A 97 -8.59 -9.23 -4.10
N CYS A 98 -8.37 -7.99 -4.54
CA CYS A 98 -8.83 -7.52 -5.85
C CYS A 98 -8.19 -8.32 -7.01
N ASP A 99 -6.88 -8.56 -6.97
CA ASP A 99 -6.20 -9.29 -8.05
C ASP A 99 -6.73 -10.72 -8.21
N ASN A 100 -7.01 -11.38 -7.08
CA ASN A 100 -7.54 -12.74 -7.03
C ASN A 100 -8.94 -12.86 -7.66
N LYS A 101 -9.72 -11.77 -7.74
CA LYS A 101 -11.01 -11.77 -8.46
C LYS A 101 -10.86 -11.98 -9.96
N PHE A 102 -9.70 -11.64 -10.51
CA PHE A 102 -9.39 -11.87 -11.92
C PHE A 102 -8.52 -13.12 -12.15
N LYS A 103 -8.31 -14.00 -11.16
CA LYS A 103 -7.33 -15.10 -11.29
C LYS A 103 -7.58 -15.99 -12.50
N ASN A 104 -8.86 -16.30 -12.79
CA ASN A 104 -9.32 -17.14 -13.89
C ASN A 104 -9.68 -16.33 -15.16
N SER A 105 -9.61 -15.01 -15.10
CA SER A 105 -9.89 -14.14 -16.25
C SER A 105 -8.65 -14.01 -17.13
N THR A 106 -8.84 -14.07 -18.45
CA THR A 106 -7.80 -13.72 -19.42
C THR A 106 -7.50 -12.22 -19.41
N MET A 107 -8.47 -11.38 -19.02
CA MET A 107 -8.33 -9.94 -18.88
C MET A 107 -8.19 -9.54 -17.41
N LYS A 108 -7.03 -8.99 -17.05
CA LYS A 108 -6.68 -8.57 -15.68
C LYS A 108 -6.32 -7.07 -15.64
N PRO A 109 -7.32 -6.18 -15.80
CA PRO A 109 -7.08 -4.76 -16.07
C PRO A 109 -6.36 -4.02 -14.93
N LEU A 110 -6.38 -4.57 -13.72
CA LEU A 110 -5.79 -3.95 -12.52
C LEU A 110 -4.49 -4.62 -12.06
N LYS A 111 -4.01 -5.66 -12.75
CA LYS A 111 -2.91 -6.52 -12.29
C LYS A 111 -1.66 -5.73 -11.89
N ASP A 112 -1.21 -4.83 -12.76
CA ASP A 112 0.02 -4.08 -12.51
C ASP A 112 -0.15 -3.08 -11.36
N THR A 113 -1.34 -2.49 -11.22
CA THR A 113 -1.61 -1.56 -10.12
C THR A 113 -1.76 -2.29 -8.79
N ASN A 114 -2.45 -3.44 -8.77
CA ASN A 114 -2.55 -4.29 -7.59
C ASN A 114 -1.16 -4.68 -7.08
N ARG A 115 -0.29 -5.13 -7.99
CA ARG A 115 1.10 -5.48 -7.67
C ARG A 115 1.90 -4.26 -7.19
N TYR A 116 1.67 -3.09 -7.78
CA TYR A 116 2.32 -1.85 -7.35
C TYR A 116 1.95 -1.49 -5.90
N VAL A 117 0.67 -1.53 -5.56
CA VAL A 117 0.19 -1.30 -4.19
C VAL A 117 0.78 -2.32 -3.22
N GLN A 118 0.73 -3.61 -3.56
CA GLN A 118 1.31 -4.68 -2.73
C GLN A 118 2.81 -4.45 -2.46
N ASN A 119 3.59 -4.16 -3.51
CA ASN A 119 5.03 -3.96 -3.42
C ASN A 119 5.37 -2.74 -2.56
N LEU A 120 4.71 -1.61 -2.77
CA LEU A 120 4.98 -0.41 -1.98
C LEU A 120 4.52 -0.54 -0.54
N CYS A 121 3.41 -1.24 -0.26
CA CYS A 121 3.01 -1.58 1.10
C CYS A 121 4.08 -2.46 1.78
N ALA A 122 4.65 -3.45 1.07
CA ALA A 122 5.73 -4.29 1.58
C ALA A 122 7.02 -3.48 1.86
N ILE A 123 7.37 -2.54 0.98
CA ILE A 123 8.49 -1.62 1.19
C ILE A 123 8.24 -0.73 2.41
N ALA A 124 7.05 -0.13 2.52
CA ALA A 124 6.69 0.69 3.67
C ALA A 124 6.80 -0.10 4.97
N MET A 125 6.25 -1.32 5.04
CA MET A 125 6.39 -2.21 6.20
C MET A 125 7.85 -2.52 6.54
N SER A 126 8.69 -2.73 5.53
CA SER A 126 10.12 -3.01 5.72
C SER A 126 10.86 -1.81 6.31
N ILE A 127 10.53 -0.59 5.88
CA ILE A 127 11.06 0.65 6.45
C ILE A 127 10.56 0.81 7.89
N ILE A 128 9.26 0.63 8.14
CA ILE A 128 8.64 0.75 9.46
C ILE A 128 9.23 -0.27 10.45
N ASN A 129 9.55 -1.48 10.01
CA ASN A 129 10.22 -2.47 10.85
C ASN A 129 11.54 -1.94 11.42
N LYS A 130 12.29 -1.11 10.67
CA LYS A 130 13.52 -0.48 11.19
C LYS A 130 13.24 0.49 12.35
N LEU A 131 12.08 1.14 12.36
CA LEU A 131 11.65 2.06 13.42
C LEU A 131 11.16 1.32 14.69
N LEU A 132 10.83 0.03 14.55
CA LEU A 132 10.35 -0.84 15.62
C LEU A 132 11.45 -1.68 16.27
N LEU A 133 12.64 -1.74 15.66
CA LEU A 133 13.79 -2.41 16.30
C LEU A 133 14.21 -1.60 17.53
N PRO A 134 14.51 -2.24 18.68
CA PRO A 134 15.15 -1.56 19.78
C PRO A 134 16.46 -0.95 19.28
N ASN A 135 16.76 0.30 19.67
CA ASN A 135 17.98 1.00 19.33
C ASN A 135 19.16 0.02 19.48
N GLN A 136 19.86 -0.31 18.39
CA GLN A 136 21.16 -0.95 18.58
C GLN A 136 22.02 0.07 19.33
N PRO A 137 22.67 -0.31 20.44
CA PRO A 137 23.63 0.58 21.07
C PRO A 137 24.62 1.02 20.00
N THR A 138 24.79 2.34 19.85
CA THR A 138 25.88 2.90 19.09
C THR A 138 27.15 2.23 19.58
N SER A 139 27.77 1.40 18.74
CA SER A 139 29.05 0.78 19.04
C SER A 139 30.07 1.90 19.16
N THR A 140 30.28 2.40 20.38
CA THR A 140 31.54 3.02 20.77
C THR A 140 32.50 1.86 20.97
N TYR A 141 33.35 1.61 19.98
CA TYR A 141 34.76 1.19 20.05
C TYR A 141 35.22 0.86 18.62
#